data_AF-A0A729Q6X1-F1
#
_entry.id   AF-A0A729Q6X1-F1
#
_cell.length_a   1.000
_cell.length_b   1.000
_cell.length_c   1.000
_cell.angle_alpha   90.00
_cell.angle_beta   90.00
_cell.angle_gamma   90.00
#
_symmetry.space_group_name_H-M   'P 1'
#
loop_
_entity.id
_entity.type
_entity.pdbx_description
1 polymer ?
#
loop_
_entity_poly.entity_id
_entity_poly.type
_entity_poly.pdbx_seq_one_letter_code
_entity_poly.pdbx_strand_id
1 'polypeptide(L)'
;MPEVRVTGGSLFERIREAAKPSVRRKPEEALLRSIQSNLRNVLNTRSGSCYGSPELGISDLNDESLASQNIRNATARMIRECIRRYEPRVSCVMVTTGTQDEYAPLELRFHIVAYVGFCDTRNILEFDILLDNHQHWSVEVQ
;
A
#
# COMPACT_ATOMS: atom_id res chain seq x y z
N MET A 1 -9.88 -38.17 9.95
CA MET A 1 -8.94 -37.37 9.14
C MET A 1 -8.43 -36.25 10.03
N PRO A 2 -7.12 -36.13 10.32
CA PRO A 2 -6.65 -35.08 11.22
C PRO A 2 -6.58 -33.74 10.49
N GLU A 3 -7.04 -32.72 11.20
CA GLU A 3 -7.10 -31.32 10.81
C GLU A 3 -5.69 -30.72 10.82
N VAL A 4 -5.21 -30.29 9.65
CA VAL A 4 -3.90 -29.62 9.52
C VAL A 4 -4.03 -28.22 10.11
N ARG A 5 -3.65 -28.07 11.37
CA ARG A 5 -3.42 -26.74 11.96
C ARG A 5 -2.22 -26.10 11.24
N VAL A 6 -2.50 -25.12 10.38
CA VAL A 6 -1.49 -24.19 9.88
C VAL A 6 -1.00 -23.39 11.08
N THR A 7 0.05 -23.88 11.72
CA THR A 7 0.75 -23.19 12.79
C THR A 7 1.44 -21.99 12.16
N GLY A 8 0.82 -20.81 12.32
CA GLY A 8 1.45 -19.55 12.00
C GLY A 8 2.76 -19.46 12.78
N GLY A 9 3.89 -19.57 12.06
CA GLY A 9 5.23 -19.49 12.66
C GLY A 9 5.37 -18.23 13.52
N SER A 10 6.26 -18.30 14.52
CA SER A 10 6.58 -17.17 15.39
C SER A 10 6.88 -15.90 14.56
N LEU A 11 6.62 -14.71 15.11
CA LEU A 11 6.98 -13.44 14.45
C LEU A 11 8.42 -13.46 13.92
N PHE A 12 9.36 -14.01 14.70
CA PHE A 12 10.76 -14.17 14.29
C PHE A 12 10.94 -15.12 13.11
N GLU A 13 10.13 -16.16 13.02
CA GLU A 13 10.14 -17.11 11.93
C GLU A 13 9.58 -16.50 10.65
N ARG A 14 8.53 -15.68 10.76
CA ARG A 14 7.99 -14.89 9.65
C ARG A 14 8.97 -13.81 9.16
N ILE A 15 9.66 -13.13 10.08
CA ILE A 15 10.72 -12.16 9.75
C ILE A 15 11.87 -12.89 9.04
N ARG A 16 12.28 -14.06 9.55
CA ARG A 16 13.34 -14.87 8.95
C ARG A 16 12.94 -15.40 7.58
N GLU A 17 11.71 -15.86 7.40
CA GLU A 17 11.11 -16.24 6.12
C GLU A 17 11.08 -15.07 5.13
N ALA A 18 10.61 -13.90 5.56
CA ALA A 18 10.61 -12.68 4.73
C ALA A 18 12.02 -12.21 4.36
N ALA A 19 13.02 -12.49 5.21
CA ALA A 19 14.42 -12.18 4.99
C ALA A 19 15.17 -13.23 4.13
N LYS A 20 14.56 -14.38 3.79
CA LYS A 20 15.20 -15.37 2.92
C LYS A 20 15.35 -14.80 1.51
N PRO A 21 16.58 -14.68 0.97
CA PRO A 21 16.76 -14.27 -0.41
C PRO A 21 16.13 -15.34 -1.32
N SER A 22 15.23 -14.91 -2.18
CA SER A 22 14.54 -15.84 -3.08
C SER A 22 15.52 -16.43 -4.09
N VAL A 23 15.80 -17.72 -3.96
CA VAL A 23 16.63 -18.49 -4.89
C VAL A 23 15.89 -18.57 -6.23
N ARG A 24 16.37 -17.84 -7.25
CA ARG A 24 15.85 -17.78 -8.64
C ARG A 24 14.64 -16.86 -8.91
N ARG A 25 14.73 -15.57 -8.61
CA ARG A 25 13.81 -14.57 -9.19
C ARG A 25 14.59 -13.54 -10.00
N LYS A 26 14.01 -13.10 -11.13
CA LYS A 26 14.56 -11.96 -11.87
C LYS A 26 14.65 -10.77 -10.88
N PRO A 27 15.77 -10.03 -10.84
CA PRO A 27 15.99 -8.97 -9.86
C PRO A 27 14.90 -7.89 -9.90
N GLU A 28 14.34 -7.64 -11.08
CA GLU A 28 13.18 -6.77 -11.30
C GLU A 28 11.92 -7.22 -10.57
N GLU A 29 11.52 -8.49 -10.67
CA GLU A 29 10.31 -8.97 -9.98
C GLU A 29 10.49 -9.00 -8.46
N ALA A 30 11.71 -9.24 -7.98
CA ALA A 30 12.02 -9.16 -6.55
C ALA A 30 11.90 -7.72 -6.05
N LEU A 31 12.35 -6.74 -6.85
CA LEU A 31 12.18 -5.32 -6.58
C LEU A 31 10.71 -4.92 -6.54
N LEU A 32 9.92 -5.28 -7.55
CA LEU A 32 8.49 -4.96 -7.61
C LEU A 32 7.74 -5.50 -6.39
N ARG A 33 8.01 -6.76 -6.00
CA ARG A 33 7.44 -7.35 -4.78
C ARG A 33 7.88 -6.63 -3.51
N SER A 34 9.14 -6.19 -3.43
CA SER A 34 9.65 -5.42 -2.29
C SER A 34 8.94 -4.06 -2.16
N ILE A 35 8.77 -3.35 -3.28
CA ILE A 35 8.05 -2.08 -3.33
C ILE A 35 6.59 -2.31 -2.90
N GLN A 36 5.94 -3.31 -3.46
CA GLN A 36 4.54 -3.61 -3.16
C GLN A 36 4.32 -3.98 -1.68
N SER A 37 5.23 -4.76 -1.10
CA SER A 37 5.20 -5.09 0.33
C SER A 37 5.40 -3.84 1.20
N ASN A 38 6.33 -2.96 0.82
CA ASN A 38 6.54 -1.70 1.53
C ASN A 38 5.30 -0.79 1.46
N LEU A 39 4.69 -0.64 0.28
CA LEU A 39 3.47 0.15 0.10
C LEU A 39 2.32 -0.38 0.96
N ARG A 40 2.13 -1.70 1.02
CA ARG A 40 1.14 -2.31 1.92
C ARG A 40 1.40 -1.95 3.38
N ASN A 41 2.65 -2.02 3.84
CA ASN A 41 2.99 -1.70 5.23
C ASN A 41 2.80 -0.22 5.55
N VAL A 42 3.29 0.66 4.67
CA VAL A 42 3.22 2.10 4.84
C VAL A 42 1.78 2.59 4.85
N LEU A 43 0.95 2.16 3.90
CA LEU A 43 -0.41 2.66 3.76
C LEU A 43 -1.38 2.08 4.81
N ASN A 44 -1.11 0.88 5.32
CA ASN A 44 -1.83 0.30 6.45
C ASN A 44 -1.30 0.79 7.82
N THR A 45 -0.31 1.68 7.83
CA THR A 45 0.10 2.35 9.07
C THR A 45 -0.79 3.57 9.30
N ARG A 46 -1.19 3.81 10.55
CA ARG A 46 -1.92 5.01 10.95
C ARG A 46 -0.93 6.14 11.27
N SER A 47 -1.14 7.31 10.67
CA SER A 47 -0.35 8.51 11.01
C SER A 47 -0.33 8.79 12.51
N GLY A 48 0.83 9.16 13.04
CA GLY A 48 1.06 9.36 14.48
C GLY A 48 1.36 8.08 15.27
N SER A 49 1.30 6.89 14.66
CA SER A 49 1.58 5.62 15.35
C SER A 49 3.07 5.29 15.47
N CYS A 50 3.94 6.03 14.78
CA CYS A 50 5.39 5.90 14.85
C CYS A 50 6.02 7.17 15.43
N TYR A 51 6.67 7.08 16.59
CA TYR A 51 7.30 8.24 17.22
C TYR A 51 8.49 8.80 16.42
N GLY A 52 9.22 7.92 15.73
CA GLY A 52 10.38 8.30 14.90
C GLY A 52 10.00 8.88 13.54
N SER A 53 8.74 8.74 13.12
CA SER A 53 8.22 9.32 11.88
C SER A 53 6.71 9.54 12.03
N PRO A 54 6.29 10.65 12.67
CA PRO A 54 4.89 10.94 12.96
C PRO A 54 4.03 11.01 11.70
N GLU A 55 4.62 11.41 10.58
CA GLU A 55 3.97 11.51 9.27
C GLU A 55 3.82 10.17 8.53
N LEU A 56 4.24 9.05 9.13
CA LEU A 56 4.13 7.71 8.53
C LEU A 56 2.70 7.20 8.60
N GLY A 57 2.13 6.91 7.43
CA GLY A 57 0.81 6.31 7.33
C GLY A 57 -0.22 7.21 6.67
N ILE A 58 -1.48 6.82 6.83
CA ILE A 58 -2.65 7.61 6.42
C ILE A 58 -3.39 8.01 7.70
N SER A 59 -3.65 9.31 7.88
CA SER A 59 -4.49 9.82 8.97
C SER A 59 -5.94 9.34 8.80
N ASP A 60 -6.66 9.19 9.92
CA ASP A 60 -8.06 8.78 9.86
C ASP A 60 -8.91 9.79 9.12
N LEU A 61 -9.80 9.27 8.28
CA LEU A 61 -10.78 10.05 7.53
C LEU A 61 -11.96 10.52 8.41
N ASN A 62 -11.94 10.18 9.71
CA ASN A 62 -12.98 10.50 10.68
C ASN A 62 -12.85 11.91 11.30
N ASP A 63 -11.85 12.71 10.92
CA ASP A 63 -11.82 14.12 11.30
C ASP A 63 -13.03 14.84 10.68
N GLU A 64 -13.94 15.31 11.53
CA GLU A 64 -15.35 15.71 11.29
C GLU A 64 -15.58 16.87 10.29
N SER A 65 -14.59 17.25 9.48
CA SER A 65 -14.57 18.50 8.71
C SER A 65 -14.76 18.34 7.19
N LEU A 66 -14.84 17.14 6.62
CA LEU A 66 -14.78 16.96 5.17
C LEU A 66 -16.09 16.44 4.58
N ALA A 67 -16.75 17.25 3.74
CA ALA A 67 -17.78 16.77 2.82
C ALA A 67 -17.24 15.59 1.98
N SER A 68 -18.06 14.59 1.66
CA SER A 68 -17.64 13.30 1.08
C SER A 68 -16.74 13.39 -0.17
N GLN A 69 -16.94 14.38 -1.04
CA GLN A 69 -16.06 14.61 -2.19
C GLN A 69 -14.68 15.18 -1.80
N ASN A 70 -14.60 15.94 -0.71
CA ASN A 70 -13.32 16.43 -0.18
C ASN A 70 -12.52 15.30 0.47
N ILE A 71 -13.18 14.30 1.07
CA ILE A 71 -12.51 13.14 1.67
C ILE A 71 -11.69 12.41 0.62
N ARG A 72 -12.30 12.01 -0.50
CA ARG A 72 -11.58 11.27 -1.56
C ARG A 72 -10.35 12.01 -2.09
N ASN A 73 -10.49 13.29 -2.39
CA ASN A 73 -9.38 14.11 -2.88
C ASN A 73 -8.30 14.29 -1.81
N ALA A 74 -8.68 14.46 -0.54
CA ALA A 74 -7.75 14.53 0.58
C ALA A 74 -6.99 13.21 0.75
N THR A 75 -7.69 12.07 0.74
CA THR A 75 -7.10 10.74 0.85
C THR A 75 -6.14 10.46 -0.31
N ALA A 76 -6.53 10.76 -1.56
CA ALA A 76 -5.65 10.61 -2.72
C ALA A 76 -4.35 11.42 -2.56
N ARG A 77 -4.46 12.66 -2.04
CA ARG A 77 -3.30 13.50 -1.75
C ARG A 77 -2.43 12.90 -0.65
N MET A 78 -3.02 12.40 0.42
CA MET A 78 -2.29 11.76 1.54
C MET A 78 -1.56 10.51 1.08
N ILE A 79 -2.22 9.63 0.32
CA ILE A 79 -1.60 8.44 -0.29
C ILE A 79 -0.39 8.87 -1.13
N ARG A 80 -0.56 9.85 -2.03
CA ARG A 80 0.53 10.33 -2.88
C ARG A 80 1.72 10.85 -2.06
N GLU A 81 1.47 11.65 -1.04
CA GLU A 81 2.52 12.21 -0.18
C GLU A 81 3.22 11.12 0.64
N CYS A 82 2.47 10.15 1.13
CA CYS A 82 2.98 9.01 1.89
C CYS A 82 3.88 8.13 1.03
N ILE A 83 3.43 7.72 -0.17
CA ILE A 83 4.24 6.93 -1.12
C ILE A 83 5.52 7.69 -1.48
N ARG A 84 5.41 8.98 -1.81
CA ARG A 84 6.59 9.80 -2.18
C ARG A 84 7.63 9.89 -1.05
N ARG A 85 7.19 9.86 0.22
CA ARG A 85 8.08 9.98 1.38
C ARG A 85 8.72 8.65 1.77
N TYR A 86 7.98 7.55 1.69
CA TYR A 86 8.41 6.26 2.23
C TYR A 86 8.78 5.21 1.18
N GLU A 87 8.66 5.53 -0.11
CA GLU A 87 9.11 4.67 -1.19
C GLU A 87 9.96 5.46 -2.22
N PRO A 88 11.22 5.80 -1.88
CA PRO A 88 12.08 6.65 -2.71
C PRO A 88 12.48 6.02 -4.05
N ARG A 89 12.27 4.70 -4.23
CA ARG A 89 12.51 4.00 -5.51
C ARG A 89 11.44 4.34 -6.55
N VAL A 90 10.33 4.95 -6.12
CA VAL A 90 9.26 5.44 -6.99
C VAL A 90 9.44 6.94 -7.23
N SER A 91 9.55 7.34 -8.51
CA SER A 91 9.97 8.69 -8.93
C SER A 91 8.82 9.59 -9.42
N CYS A 92 7.66 9.02 -9.73
CA CYS A 92 6.45 9.76 -10.09
C CYS A 92 5.23 8.92 -9.72
N VAL A 93 4.34 9.46 -8.89
CA VAL A 93 3.14 8.79 -8.37
C VAL A 93 1.92 9.61 -8.80
N MET A 94 1.05 8.98 -9.57
CA MET A 94 -0.29 9.48 -9.87
C MET A 94 -1.30 8.64 -9.11
N VAL A 95 -2.20 9.31 -8.39
CA VAL A 95 -3.29 8.68 -7.66
C VAL A 95 -4.59 9.26 -8.20
N THR A 96 -5.43 8.42 -8.78
CA THR A 96 -6.75 8.79 -9.28
C THR A 96 -7.82 8.09 -8.45
N THR A 97 -8.97 8.74 -8.26
CA THR A 97 -10.12 8.11 -7.61
C THR A 97 -10.73 7.10 -8.57
N GLY A 98 -10.84 5.85 -8.13
CA GLY A 98 -11.48 4.78 -8.91
C GLY A 98 -12.99 5.01 -9.07
N THR A 99 -13.60 4.22 -9.94
CA THR A 99 -15.06 4.19 -10.10
C THR A 99 -15.73 3.74 -8.80
N GLN A 100 -16.72 4.49 -8.36
CA GLN A 100 -17.51 4.15 -7.18
C GLN A 100 -18.42 2.97 -7.50
N ASP A 101 -18.39 1.93 -6.67
CA ASP A 101 -19.38 0.86 -6.72
C ASP A 101 -20.70 1.38 -6.12
N GLU A 102 -21.80 1.24 -6.86
CA GLU A 102 -23.14 1.62 -6.40
C GLU A 102 -23.59 0.76 -5.20
N TYR A 103 -23.09 -0.48 -5.10
CA TYR A 103 -23.41 -1.41 -4.02
C TYR A 103 -22.53 -1.23 -2.78
N ALA A 104 -21.41 -0.49 -2.88
CA ALA A 104 -20.48 -0.22 -1.78
C ALA A 104 -20.02 1.26 -1.76
N PRO A 105 -20.93 2.22 -1.49
CA PRO A 105 -20.65 3.65 -1.61
C PRO A 105 -19.63 4.20 -0.59
N LEU A 106 -19.33 3.43 0.46
CA LEU A 106 -18.35 3.76 1.49
C LEU A 106 -16.94 3.23 1.18
N GLU A 107 -16.81 2.30 0.22
CA GLU A 107 -15.51 1.81 -0.19
C GLU A 107 -14.77 2.87 -1.00
N LEU A 108 -13.51 3.12 -0.65
CA LEU A 108 -12.67 4.06 -1.38
C LEU A 108 -11.67 3.29 -2.23
N ARG A 109 -11.88 3.30 -3.54
CA ARG A 109 -10.93 2.75 -4.51
C ARG A 109 -10.07 3.87 -5.07
N PHE A 110 -8.77 3.64 -5.12
CA PHE A 110 -7.80 4.52 -5.76
C PHE A 110 -6.94 3.73 -6.72
N HIS A 111 -6.75 4.29 -7.90
CA HIS A 111 -5.88 3.73 -8.90
C HIS A 111 -4.54 4.46 -8.86
N ILE A 112 -3.44 3.71 -8.80
CA ILE A 112 -2.09 4.26 -8.64
C ILE A 112 -1.22 3.83 -9.80
N VAL A 113 -0.67 4.85 -10.48
CA VAL A 113 0.35 4.67 -11.52
C VAL A 113 1.65 5.27 -11.00
N ALA A 114 2.68 4.44 -10.94
CA ALA A 114 3.96 4.78 -10.36
C ALA A 114 5.13 4.43 -11.29
N TYR A 115 6.11 5.33 -11.43
CA TYR A 115 7.35 5.05 -12.17
C TYR A 115 8.44 4.56 -11.23
N VAL A 116 8.92 3.35 -11.45
CA VAL A 116 10.03 2.74 -10.70
C VAL A 116 11.31 2.85 -11.51
N GLY A 117 12.36 3.39 -10.90
CA GLY A 117 13.69 3.42 -11.50
C GLY A 117 14.47 2.16 -11.18
N PHE A 118 14.83 1.36 -12.19
CA PHE A 118 15.75 0.24 -12.02
C PHE A 118 16.62 0.03 -13.26
N CYS A 119 17.95 0.05 -13.09
CA CYS A 119 18.95 -0.24 -14.13
C CYS A 119 18.68 0.45 -15.48
N ASP A 120 18.59 1.79 -15.49
CA ASP A 120 18.29 2.64 -16.67
C ASP A 120 16.94 2.40 -17.38
N THR A 121 16.18 1.39 -16.98
CA THR A 121 14.80 1.15 -17.40
C THR A 121 13.82 1.85 -16.46
N ARG A 122 12.92 2.66 -17.02
CA ARG A 122 11.74 3.16 -16.30
C ARG A 122 10.63 2.12 -16.42
N ASN A 123 10.34 1.45 -15.32
CA ASN A 123 9.22 0.52 -15.26
C ASN A 123 7.98 1.22 -14.72
N ILE A 124 6.83 0.94 -15.32
CA ILE A 124 5.54 1.44 -14.84
C ILE A 124 4.96 0.36 -13.92
N LEU A 125 4.60 0.76 -12.71
CA LEU A 125 3.88 -0.05 -11.74
C LEU A 125 2.47 0.53 -11.63
N GLU A 126 1.48 -0.30 -11.95
CA GLU A 126 0.06 0.03 -11.93
C GLU A 126 -0.65 -0.90 -10.97
N PHE A 127 -1.40 -0.34 -10.02
CA PHE A 127 -2.15 -1.12 -9.04
C PHE A 127 -3.28 -0.28 -8.43
N ASP A 128 -4.30 -0.97 -7.96
CA ASP A 128 -5.39 -0.37 -7.22
C ASP A 128 -5.17 -0.54 -5.72
N ILE A 129 -5.65 0.42 -4.96
CA ILE A 129 -5.80 0.30 -3.51
C ILE A 129 -7.26 0.49 -3.15
N LEU A 130 -7.79 -0.46 -2.38
CA LEU A 130 -9.13 -0.42 -1.83
C LEU A 130 -9.04 -0.18 -0.32
N LEU A 131 -9.77 0.82 0.18
CA LEU A 131 -10.12 0.93 1.59
C LEU A 131 -11.42 0.15 1.80
N ASP A 132 -11.33 -0.96 2.53
CA ASP A 132 -12.50 -1.71 2.93
C ASP A 132 -13.21 -1.07 4.15
N ASN A 133 -14.37 -1.63 4.49
CA ASN A 133 -15.18 -1.15 5.60
C ASN A 133 -14.53 -1.38 6.99
N HIS A 134 -13.38 -2.07 7.06
CA HIS A 134 -12.58 -2.29 8.26
C HIS A 134 -11.38 -1.33 8.34
N GLN A 135 -11.33 -0.29 7.49
CA GLN A 135 -10.22 0.65 7.37
C GLN A 135 -8.88 -0.02 7.00
N HIS A 136 -8.93 -1.17 6.31
CA HIS A 136 -7.73 -1.85 5.84
C HIS A 136 -7.53 -1.60 4.34
N TRP A 137 -6.29 -1.26 3.97
CA TRP A 137 -5.89 -0.97 2.61
C TRP A 137 -5.38 -2.24 1.91
N SER A 138 -6.14 -2.71 0.93
CA SER A 138 -5.76 -3.85 0.09
C SER A 138 -5.17 -3.37 -1.23
N VAL A 139 -4.01 -3.90 -1.61
CA VAL A 139 -3.35 -3.60 -2.89
C VAL A 139 -3.66 -4.71 -3.90
N GLU A 140 -4.37 -4.39 -4.96
CA GLU A 140 -4.74 -5.27 -6.09
C GLU A 140 -3.90 -4.90 -7.32
N VAL A 141 -3.30 -5.89 -7.99
CA VAL A 141 -2.52 -5.66 -9.22
C VAL A 141 -3.37 -6.06 -10.41
N GLN A 142 -3.32 -5.27 -11.48
CA GLN A 142 -3.88 -5.62 -12.80
C GLN A 142 -2.96 -6.54 -13.60
#